data_AF-A0A0C2IAM8-F1
#
_entry.id   AF-A0A0C2IAM8-F1
#
_cell.length_a   1.000
_cell.length_b   1.000
_cell.length_c   1.000
_cell.angle_alpha   90.00
_cell.angle_beta   90.00
_cell.angle_gamma   90.00
#
_symmetry.space_group_name_H-M   'P 1'
#
loop_
_entity.id
_entity.type
_entity.pdbx_description
1 polymer ?
#
loop_
_entity_poly.entity_id
_entity_poly.type
_entity_poly.pdbx_seq_one_letter_code
_entity_poly.pdbx_strand_id
1 'polypeptide(L)'
;MDGTNTSEKIWYVLKNGEKSFIQLIPSYHDKPIHLDDLTANESTLFGISRINRTFFFADRDLNIISVKIYDKYSLISPSVYDPTYILKITKNRGKKRWLGKQLFISRDSGSTYQKISDNVKK
;
A
#
# COMPACT_ATOMS: atom_id res chain seq x y z
N MET A 1 15.13 2.82 -27.33
CA MET A 1 14.67 3.61 -26.17
C MET A 1 13.17 3.67 -26.28
N ASP A 2 12.46 2.76 -25.62
CA ASP A 2 10.99 2.74 -25.66
C ASP A 2 10.48 3.84 -24.75
N GLY A 3 9.98 4.91 -25.37
CA GLY A 3 9.24 5.98 -24.70
C GLY A 3 7.94 5.42 -24.15
N THR A 4 8.00 4.88 -22.94
CA THR A 4 6.79 4.51 -22.20
C THR A 4 6.11 5.81 -21.77
N ASN A 5 5.13 6.24 -22.57
CA ASN A 5 4.13 7.22 -22.17
C ASN A 5 3.43 6.67 -20.92
N THR A 6 3.95 7.04 -19.76
CA THR A 6 3.33 6.72 -18.48
C THR A 6 2.14 7.66 -18.39
N SER A 7 0.95 7.16 -18.71
CA SER A 7 -0.26 7.96 -18.59
C SER A 7 -0.38 8.45 -17.16
N GLU A 8 -0.39 9.77 -17.00
CA GLU A 8 -0.58 10.39 -15.70
C GLU A 8 -1.98 10.03 -15.19
N LYS A 9 -2.04 9.25 -14.11
CA LYS A 9 -3.31 8.88 -13.48
C LYS A 9 -3.70 9.98 -12.50
N ILE A 10 -4.81 10.64 -12.76
CA ILE A 10 -5.42 11.59 -11.85
C ILE A 10 -6.47 10.86 -11.01
N TRP A 11 -6.38 11.01 -9.69
CA TRP A 11 -7.32 10.39 -8.76
C TRP A 11 -8.30 11.44 -8.24
N TYR A 12 -9.58 11.09 -8.24
CA TYR A 12 -10.65 11.91 -7.71
C TYR A 12 -11.35 11.14 -6.59
N VAL A 13 -11.57 11.80 -5.46
CA VAL A 13 -12.20 11.21 -4.28
C VAL A 13 -13.43 12.03 -3.87
N LEU A 14 -14.47 11.32 -3.45
CA LEU A 14 -15.70 11.93 -2.92
C LEU A 14 -15.57 12.00 -1.39
N LYS A 15 -15.64 13.19 -0.82
CA LYS A 15 -15.53 13.40 0.63
C LYS A 15 -16.93 13.36 1.26
N ASN A 16 -17.15 12.54 2.27
CA ASN A 16 -18.33 12.60 3.17
C ASN A 16 -19.72 12.73 2.50
N GLY A 17 -19.96 12.09 1.36
CA GLY A 17 -21.25 12.20 0.66
C GLY A 17 -21.53 13.57 0.04
N GLU A 18 -20.49 14.41 -0.10
CA GLU A 18 -20.54 15.66 -0.84
C GLU A 18 -20.95 15.44 -2.30
N LYS A 19 -21.35 16.52 -2.97
CA LYS A 19 -21.75 16.50 -4.39
C LYS A 19 -20.58 16.74 -5.35
N SER A 20 -19.36 16.92 -4.82
CA SER A 20 -18.18 17.32 -5.58
C SER A 20 -17.00 16.39 -5.31
N PHE A 21 -16.27 16.08 -6.37
CA PHE A 21 -15.02 15.33 -6.30
C PHE A 21 -13.85 16.28 -6.03
N ILE A 22 -12.94 15.85 -5.17
CA ILE A 22 -11.67 16.53 -4.89
C ILE A 22 -10.55 15.74 -5.58
N GLN A 23 -9.65 16.44 -6.26
CA GLN A 23 -8.46 15.81 -6.82
C GLN A 23 -7.51 15.40 -5.68
N LEU A 24 -7.16 14.12 -5.61
CA LEU A 24 -6.21 13.59 -4.65
C LEU A 24 -4.80 13.66 -5.23
N ILE A 25 -3.96 14.49 -4.61
CA ILE A 25 -2.52 14.57 -4.91
C ILE A 25 -1.78 14.19 -3.62
N PRO A 26 -1.56 12.89 -3.37
CA PRO A 26 -0.95 12.46 -2.12
C PRO A 26 0.51 12.93 -2.09
N SER A 27 0.89 13.60 -1.00
CA SER A 27 2.26 14.06 -0.78
C SER A 27 2.71 13.79 0.65
N TYR A 28 3.99 13.48 0.82
CA TYR A 28 4.60 13.21 2.12
C TYR A 28 5.97 13.86 2.20
N HIS A 29 6.20 14.74 3.19
CA HIS A 29 7.37 15.64 3.27
C HIS A 29 7.59 16.40 1.96
N ASP A 30 6.52 17.04 1.45
CA ASP A 30 6.50 17.82 0.20
C ASP A 30 6.88 17.05 -1.07
N LYS A 31 6.96 15.72 -0.99
CA LYS A 31 7.24 14.85 -2.13
C LYS A 31 5.95 14.19 -2.61
N PRO A 32 5.60 14.31 -3.90
CA PRO A 32 4.44 13.62 -4.45
C PRO A 32 4.66 12.10 -4.38
N ILE A 33 3.60 11.38 -4.04
CA ILE A 33 3.56 9.91 -4.03
C ILE A 33 2.86 9.46 -5.30
N HIS A 34 3.51 8.61 -6.09
CA HIS A 34 2.86 8.02 -7.25
C HIS A 34 1.84 6.97 -6.80
N LEU A 35 0.55 7.25 -6.98
CA LEU A 35 -0.51 6.38 -6.51
C LEU A 35 -0.87 5.31 -7.54
N ASP A 36 -0.61 4.05 -7.17
CA ASP A 36 -0.90 2.88 -8.01
C ASP A 36 -2.27 2.29 -7.72
N ASP A 37 -2.67 2.29 -6.45
CA ASP A 37 -3.87 1.63 -5.94
C ASP A 37 -4.43 2.39 -4.73
N LEU A 38 -5.75 2.37 -4.59
CA LEU A 38 -6.46 3.11 -3.55
C LEU A 38 -7.68 2.31 -3.06
N THR A 39 -7.79 2.14 -1.76
CA THR A 39 -8.90 1.43 -1.11
C THR A 39 -9.37 2.23 0.09
N ALA A 40 -10.66 2.51 0.19
CA ALA A 40 -11.24 3.24 1.31
C ALA A 40 -12.06 2.30 2.21
N ASN A 41 -12.08 2.57 3.51
CA ASN A 41 -13.08 2.06 4.45
C ASN A 41 -13.84 3.22 5.12
N GLU A 42 -14.67 2.94 6.12
CA GLU A 42 -15.52 3.95 6.76
C GLU A 42 -14.77 5.17 7.35
N SER A 43 -13.50 5.02 7.71
CA SER A 43 -12.76 6.05 8.45
C SER A 43 -11.40 6.41 7.86
N THR A 44 -10.86 5.58 6.97
CA THR A 44 -9.49 5.70 6.47
C THR A 44 -9.38 5.32 5.01
N LEU A 45 -8.39 5.93 4.36
CA LEU A 45 -8.04 5.69 2.97
C LEU A 45 -6.65 5.05 2.92
N PHE A 46 -6.56 3.86 2.36
CA PHE A 46 -5.32 3.15 2.13
C PHE A 46 -4.83 3.38 0.71
N GLY A 47 -3.62 3.89 0.57
CA GLY A 47 -2.96 4.08 -0.71
C GLY A 47 -1.71 3.23 -0.84
N ILE A 48 -1.46 2.68 -2.03
CA ILE A 48 -0.22 1.99 -2.36
C ILE A 48 0.50 2.71 -3.50
N SER A 49 1.82 2.82 -3.33
CA SER A 49 2.76 3.24 -4.36
C SER A 49 3.81 2.15 -4.57
N ARG A 50 3.71 1.46 -5.70
CA ARG A 50 4.64 0.40 -6.11
C ARG A 50 5.98 0.97 -6.56
N ILE A 51 5.98 2.14 -7.20
CA ILE A 51 7.20 2.84 -7.62
C ILE A 51 8.01 3.27 -6.39
N ASN A 52 7.38 3.97 -5.45
CA ASN A 52 8.06 4.44 -4.25
C ASN A 52 8.26 3.32 -3.20
N ARG A 53 7.63 2.15 -3.40
CA ARG A 53 7.56 1.04 -2.43
C ARG A 53 7.04 1.52 -1.07
N THR A 54 5.97 2.30 -1.13
CA THR A 54 5.31 2.85 0.06
C THR A 54 3.85 2.46 0.07
N PHE A 55 3.29 2.30 1.25
CA PHE A 55 1.86 2.40 1.45
C PHE A 55 1.60 3.44 2.53
N PHE A 56 0.42 4.04 2.49
CA PHE A 56 0.04 5.06 3.43
C PHE A 56 -1.42 4.93 3.83
N PHE A 57 -1.73 5.51 4.98
CA PHE A 57 -3.08 5.71 5.45
C PHE A 57 -3.34 7.21 5.50
N ALA A 58 -4.50 7.62 5.03
CA ALA A 58 -5.02 8.96 5.18
C ALA A 58 -6.36 8.95 5.93
N ASP A 59 -6.63 10.04 6.64
CA ASP A 59 -7.93 10.25 7.30
C ASP A 59 -9.00 10.70 6.29
N ARG A 60 -10.21 10.98 6.80
CA ARG A 60 -11.35 11.46 5.99
C ARG A 60 -11.12 12.84 5.36
N ASP A 61 -10.17 13.59 5.88
CA ASP A 61 -9.77 14.89 5.37
C ASP A 61 -8.61 14.79 4.36
N LEU A 62 -8.23 13.55 3.98
CA LEU A 62 -7.14 13.22 3.07
C LEU A 62 -5.75 13.58 3.62
N ASN A 63 -5.64 13.84 4.93
CA ASN A 63 -4.34 14.03 5.56
C ASN A 63 -3.68 12.67 5.74
N ILE A 64 -2.45 12.54 5.26
CA ILE A 64 -1.67 11.31 5.44
C ILE A 64 -1.25 11.19 6.92
N ILE A 65 -1.81 10.21 7.62
CA ILE A 65 -1.58 9.95 9.04
C ILE A 65 -0.46 8.91 9.29
N SER A 66 -0.14 8.08 8.29
CA SER A 66 0.91 7.07 8.38
C SER A 66 1.48 6.76 7.01
N VAL A 67 2.80 6.66 6.90
CA VAL A 67 3.51 6.21 5.70
C VAL A 67 4.50 5.13 6.09
N LYS A 68 4.51 4.03 5.35
CA LYS A 68 5.44 2.92 5.55
C LYS A 68 6.12 2.56 4.25
N ILE A 69 7.42 2.38 4.30
CA ILE A 69 8.21 1.84 3.19
C ILE A 69 8.26 0.31 3.37
N TYR A 70 8.04 -0.43 2.30
CA TYR A 70 8.12 -1.89 2.30
C TYR A 70 9.30 -2.41 1.47
N ASP A 71 9.66 -3.67 1.72
CA ASP A 71 10.85 -4.28 1.14
C ASP A 71 10.73 -4.46 -0.37
N LYS A 72 11.85 -4.33 -1.09
CA LYS A 72 11.93 -4.50 -2.56
C LYS A 72 11.33 -5.82 -3.07
N TYR A 73 11.37 -6.87 -2.25
CA TYR A 73 10.90 -8.20 -2.61
C TYR A 73 9.69 -8.63 -1.78
N SER A 74 9.01 -7.66 -1.16
CA SER A 74 7.72 -7.89 -0.54
C SER A 74 6.58 -7.41 -1.42
N LEU A 75 5.51 -8.19 -1.41
CA LEU A 75 4.20 -7.80 -1.86
C LEU A 75 3.37 -7.41 -0.64
N ILE A 76 2.71 -6.27 -0.71
CA ILE A 76 1.79 -5.77 0.30
C ILE A 76 0.38 -5.80 -0.30
N SER A 77 -0.57 -6.34 0.45
CA SER A 77 -1.99 -6.29 0.12
C SER A 77 -2.77 -5.90 1.38
N PRO A 78 -3.59 -4.84 1.35
CA PRO A 78 -4.56 -4.63 2.41
C PRO A 78 -5.63 -5.74 2.35
N SER A 79 -6.29 -6.01 3.47
CA SER A 79 -7.53 -6.78 3.48
C SER A 79 -8.64 -5.96 2.83
N VAL A 80 -9.52 -6.63 2.09
CA VAL A 80 -10.68 -6.02 1.43
C VAL A 80 -11.74 -5.58 2.44
N TYR A 81 -11.81 -6.25 3.59
CA TYR A 81 -12.80 -5.96 4.64
C TYR A 81 -12.35 -4.86 5.60
N ASP A 82 -11.06 -4.87 5.96
CA ASP A 82 -10.50 -3.90 6.89
C ASP A 82 -9.03 -3.62 6.50
N PRO A 83 -8.75 -2.48 5.82
CA PRO A 83 -7.41 -2.15 5.35
C PRO A 83 -6.37 -1.95 6.45
N THR A 84 -6.76 -1.92 7.74
CA THR A 84 -5.79 -1.98 8.86
C THR A 84 -5.08 -3.34 8.93
N TYR A 85 -5.70 -4.40 8.41
CA TYR A 85 -5.09 -5.71 8.27
C TYR A 85 -4.28 -5.77 6.98
N ILE A 86 -2.97 -5.92 7.10
CA ILE A 86 -2.06 -5.94 5.96
C ILE A 86 -1.43 -7.32 5.83
N LEU A 87 -1.62 -7.95 4.68
CA LEU A 87 -0.89 -9.15 4.29
C LEU A 87 0.42 -8.73 3.62
N LYS A 88 1.53 -9.31 4.10
CA LYS A 88 2.86 -9.13 3.52
C LYS A 88 3.41 -10.48 3.10
N ILE A 89 3.73 -10.63 1.82
CA ILE A 89 4.43 -11.80 1.30
C ILE A 89 5.85 -11.38 0.94
N THR A 90 6.86 -12.03 1.50
CA THR A 90 8.27 -11.73 1.20
C THR A 90 9.00 -12.97 0.71
N LYS A 91 10.01 -12.77 -0.15
CA LYS A 91 10.93 -13.85 -0.56
C LYS A 91 12.03 -14.01 0.49
N ASN A 92 12.26 -15.23 0.95
CA ASN A 92 13.38 -15.52 1.84
C ASN A 92 14.72 -15.34 1.09
N ARG A 93 15.65 -14.57 1.66
CA ARG A 93 17.00 -14.35 1.10
C ARG A 93 18.06 -15.33 1.66
N GLY A 94 17.65 -16.37 2.38
CA GLY A 94 18.57 -17.37 2.92
C GLY A 94 19.49 -18.00 1.85
N LYS A 95 20.75 -18.23 2.20
CA LYS A 95 21.83 -18.73 1.31
C LYS A 95 21.62 -20.15 0.74
N LYS A 96 20.53 -20.85 1.08
CA LYS A 96 20.24 -22.21 0.59
C LYS A 96 19.13 -22.14 -0.45
N ARG A 97 19.35 -22.87 -1.54
CA ARG A 97 18.68 -22.99 -2.86
C ARG A 97 17.14 -23.14 -2.88
N TRP A 98 16.45 -23.02 -1.75
CA TRP A 98 14.99 -23.11 -1.60
C TRP A 98 14.39 -21.71 -1.41
N LEU A 99 13.92 -21.11 -2.50
CA LEU A 99 13.25 -19.81 -2.54
C LEU A 99 11.83 -19.89 -1.93
N GLY A 100 11.73 -20.14 -0.63
CA GLY A 100 10.46 -20.09 0.09
C GLY A 100 9.89 -18.66 0.14
N LYS A 101 8.57 -18.54 0.00
CA LYS A 101 7.84 -17.30 0.28
C LYS A 101 7.29 -17.37 1.70
N GLN A 102 7.50 -16.32 2.47
CA GLN A 102 6.98 -16.20 3.83
C GLN A 102 5.77 -15.26 3.83
N LEU A 103 4.72 -15.65 4.54
CA LEU A 103 3.52 -14.85 4.76
C LEU A 103 3.54 -14.24 6.15
N PHE A 104 3.22 -12.96 6.20
CA PHE A 104 3.04 -12.19 7.42
C PHE A 104 1.70 -11.48 7.40
N ILE A 105 1.15 -11.23 8.58
CA ILE A 105 0.00 -10.37 8.80
C ILE A 105 0.39 -9.25 9.76
N SER A 106 -0.05 -8.04 9.46
CA SER A 106 -0.14 -6.95 10.41
C SER A 106 -1.61 -6.74 10.76
N ARG A 107 -1.89 -6.43 12.03
CA ARG A 107 -3.22 -6.07 12.55
C ARG A 107 -3.25 -4.62 13.07
N ASP A 108 -2.22 -3.84 12.73
CA ASP A 108 -1.94 -2.52 13.27
C ASP A 108 -1.39 -1.58 12.17
N SER A 109 -2.01 -1.67 10.99
CA SER A 109 -1.73 -0.79 9.85
C SER A 109 -0.26 -0.83 9.41
N GLY A 110 0.33 -2.02 9.46
CA GLY A 110 1.71 -2.29 9.06
C GLY A 110 2.76 -1.87 10.07
N SER A 111 2.38 -1.59 11.33
CA SER A 111 3.34 -1.20 12.37
C SER A 111 4.14 -2.40 12.88
N THR A 112 3.48 -3.55 13.08
CA THR A 112 4.10 -4.83 13.42
C THR A 112 3.60 -5.94 12.51
N TYR A 113 4.45 -6.96 12.31
CA TYR A 113 4.13 -8.10 11.45
C TYR A 113 4.36 -9.42 12.20
N GLN A 114 3.32 -10.25 12.25
CA GLN A 114 3.40 -11.62 12.73
C GLN A 114 3.54 -12.56 11.54
N LYS A 115 4.53 -13.47 11.59
CA LYS A 115 4.69 -14.52 10.58
C LYS A 115 3.59 -15.57 10.73
N ILE A 116 2.92 -15.91 9.64
CA ILE A 116 1.88 -16.95 9.59
C ILE A 116 2.42 -18.23 8.94
N SER A 117 3.23 -18.13 7.88
CA SER A 117 3.69 -19.29 7.13
C SER A 117 5.07 -19.07 6.50
N ASP A 118 5.86 -20.14 6.41
CA ASP A 118 7.18 -20.13 5.76
C ASP A 118 7.17 -20.68 4.32
N ASN A 119 6.04 -21.24 3.86
CA ASN A 119 5.96 -21.96 2.57
C ASN A 119 4.66 -21.64 1.83
N VAL A 120 4.51 -20.39 1.39
CA VAL A 120 3.38 -19.99 0.53
C VAL A 120 3.61 -20.52 -0.89
N LYS A 121 2.79 -21.50 -1.31
CA LYS A 121 2.75 -21.97 -2.69
C LYS A 121 2.08 -20.90 -3.57
N LYS A 122 2.49 -20.84 -4.84
CA LYS A 122 1.86 -19.95 -5.83
C LYS A 122 0.53 -20.55 -6.28
#